data_AF-A0AAD5UND8-F1
#
_entry.id   AF-A0AAD5UND8-F1
#
_cell.length_a   1.000
_cell.length_b   1.000
_cell.length_c   1.000
_cell.angle_alpha   90.00
_cell.angle_beta   90.00
_cell.angle_gamma   90.00
#
_symmetry.space_group_name_H-M   'P 1'
#
loop_
_entity.id
_entity.type
_entity.pdbx_description
1 polymer ?
#
loop_
_entity_poly.entity_id
_entity_poly.type
_entity_poly.pdbx_seq_one_letter_code
_entity_poly.pdbx_strand_id
1 'polypeptide(L)'
;MSNLQLAISQISASAVSVSAGTAYVFSLYGPQLAEKLQLGQSEVAFIASCSNLGNYFSGPIAGCACYQTSLVTNYGNWPAEYRSIAIGMTVSFFGLSAFIFAFIGSNFFAFNKILLVSDFLTFLGTLCLIINLFAVVLLKPLPIDATEEEMEPLLHDGDIETEYTTEEYEQYASPVIQDELDLVHEHSIGIELEEISCFRSMNAYFLALNMLFVVGVGLMYTNNVGAIVISLLPDGMTSKDPLTQALQKSHVSILSLTSFGARIATGFLADICAQRYNIQRTVWAIFSAGFMTLGCLIALYISNVDDLYAVTVLIAIAYGSTWTVIPILVGEYFGQKNFSKNW
;
A
#
# COMPACT_ATOMS: atom_id res chain seq x y z
N MET A 1 18.50 -14.64 -10.39
CA MET A 1 18.47 -13.85 -9.12
C MET A 1 18.66 -14.75 -7.89
N SER A 2 19.32 -14.29 -6.80
CA SER A 2 19.46 -15.09 -5.56
C SER A 2 18.35 -14.80 -4.53
N ASN A 3 17.81 -15.83 -3.87
CA ASN A 3 16.79 -15.68 -2.81
C ASN A 3 17.24 -14.73 -1.67
N LEU A 4 18.56 -14.65 -1.43
CA LEU A 4 19.13 -13.75 -0.44
C LEU A 4 18.94 -12.28 -0.83
N GLN A 5 19.12 -11.92 -2.11
CA GLN A 5 18.93 -10.55 -2.58
C GLN A 5 17.45 -10.12 -2.49
N LEU A 6 16.52 -11.02 -2.81
CA LEU A 6 15.08 -10.79 -2.65
C LEU A 6 14.71 -10.56 -1.17
N ALA A 7 15.24 -11.38 -0.28
CA ALA A 7 15.03 -11.22 1.16
C ALA A 7 15.59 -9.89 1.67
N ILE A 8 16.80 -9.49 1.25
CA ILE A 8 17.40 -8.20 1.63
C ILE A 8 16.55 -7.02 1.11
N SER A 9 16.11 -7.07 -0.15
CA SER A 9 15.21 -6.06 -0.72
C SER A 9 13.92 -5.95 0.08
N GLN A 10 13.27 -7.09 0.38
CA GLN A 10 12.02 -7.13 1.12
C GLN A 10 12.15 -6.57 2.53
N ILE A 11 13.20 -6.97 3.26
CA ILE A 11 13.47 -6.46 4.62
C ILE A 11 13.71 -4.96 4.59
N SER A 12 14.49 -4.48 3.61
CA SER A 12 14.79 -3.06 3.46
C SER A 12 13.54 -2.26 3.11
N ALA A 13 12.70 -2.76 2.21
CA ALA A 13 11.43 -2.14 1.83
C ALA A 13 10.46 -2.06 3.00
N SER A 14 10.34 -3.15 3.78
CA SER A 14 9.55 -3.19 4.99
C SER A 14 10.06 -2.21 6.05
N ALA A 15 11.37 -2.09 6.25
CA ALA A 15 11.96 -1.11 7.18
C ALA A 15 11.65 0.34 6.76
N VAL A 16 11.79 0.66 5.47
CA VAL A 16 11.41 1.97 4.91
C VAL A 16 9.92 2.23 5.12
N SER A 17 9.07 1.22 4.93
CA SER A 17 7.63 1.31 5.15
C SER A 17 7.28 1.59 6.62
N VAL A 18 7.95 0.96 7.59
CA VAL A 18 7.81 1.33 9.01
C VAL A 18 8.16 2.80 9.22
N SER A 19 9.27 3.28 8.65
CA SER A 19 9.71 4.69 8.81
C SER A 19 8.72 5.68 8.18
N ALA A 20 8.12 5.36 7.05
CA ALA A 20 7.17 6.24 6.38
C ALA A 20 5.85 6.36 7.15
N GLY A 21 5.49 5.34 7.94
CA GLY A 21 4.29 5.33 8.75
C GLY A 21 4.33 6.23 10.00
N THR A 22 5.39 7.03 10.20
CA THR A 22 5.47 8.03 11.29
C THR A 22 4.33 9.05 11.27
N ALA A 23 3.69 9.27 10.11
CA ALA A 23 2.50 10.10 9.99
C ALA A 23 1.36 9.65 10.94
N TYR A 24 1.18 8.34 11.13
CA TYR A 24 0.14 7.80 12.01
C TYR A 24 0.47 7.95 13.50
N VAL A 25 1.72 8.25 13.84
CA VAL A 25 2.16 8.51 15.21
C VAL A 25 1.62 9.84 15.73
N PHE A 26 1.13 10.72 14.86
CA PHE A 26 0.40 11.92 15.25
C PHE A 26 -0.75 11.62 16.21
N SER A 27 -1.40 10.46 16.09
CA SER A 27 -2.45 10.03 17.03
C SER A 27 -1.96 9.88 18.48
N LEU A 28 -0.66 9.62 18.71
CA LEU A 28 -0.08 9.40 20.03
C LEU A 28 0.17 10.71 20.80
N TYR A 29 0.64 11.75 20.09
CA TYR A 29 1.00 13.05 20.69
C TYR A 29 0.04 14.18 20.33
N GLY A 30 -0.85 13.96 19.36
CA GLY A 30 -1.82 14.94 18.86
C GLY A 30 -2.67 15.57 19.95
N PRO A 31 -3.25 14.81 20.92
CA PRO A 31 -4.01 15.40 22.01
C PRO A 31 -3.18 16.33 22.92
N GLN A 32 -1.93 15.96 23.22
CA GLN A 32 -1.04 16.79 24.05
C GLN A 32 -0.60 18.06 23.32
N LEU A 33 -0.37 17.94 22.00
CA LEU A 33 -0.08 19.07 21.14
C LEU A 33 -1.28 20.02 21.05
N ALA A 34 -2.49 19.46 20.90
CA ALA A 34 -3.72 20.23 20.87
C ALA A 34 -3.96 20.98 22.18
N GLU A 35 -3.70 20.37 23.33
CA GLU A 35 -3.79 21.04 24.63
C GLU A 35 -2.78 22.18 24.76
N LYS A 36 -1.52 21.95 24.40
CA LYS A 36 -0.47 22.99 24.46
C LYS A 36 -0.74 24.17 23.52
N LEU A 37 -1.23 23.90 22.32
CA LEU A 37 -1.49 24.90 21.29
C LEU A 37 -2.92 25.43 21.30
N GLN A 38 -3.76 24.95 22.22
CA GLN A 38 -5.19 25.28 22.35
C GLN A 38 -5.98 25.03 21.05
N LEU A 39 -5.71 23.91 20.38
CA LEU A 39 -6.34 23.54 19.11
C LEU A 39 -7.67 22.81 19.32
N GLY A 40 -8.65 23.12 18.49
CA GLY A 40 -9.90 22.39 18.37
C GLY A 40 -9.75 21.05 17.66
N GLN A 41 -10.73 20.16 17.81
CA GLN A 41 -10.74 18.84 17.13
C GLN A 41 -10.67 18.98 15.61
N SER A 42 -11.32 19.99 15.04
CA SER A 42 -11.27 20.27 13.59
C SER A 42 -9.87 20.63 13.11
N GLU A 43 -9.10 21.38 13.90
CA GLU A 43 -7.73 21.78 13.55
C GLU A 43 -6.76 20.59 13.64
N VAL A 44 -6.93 19.74 14.66
CA VAL A 44 -6.17 18.48 14.80
C VAL A 44 -6.46 17.54 13.63
N ALA A 45 -7.72 17.40 13.25
CA ALA A 45 -8.12 16.59 12.09
C ALA A 45 -7.58 17.16 10.77
N PHE A 46 -7.53 18.49 10.64
CA PHE A 46 -6.93 19.17 9.49
C PHE A 46 -5.43 18.88 9.37
N ILE A 47 -4.66 18.97 10.47
CA ILE A 47 -3.23 18.63 10.50
C ILE A 47 -3.00 17.17 10.05
N ALA A 48 -3.79 16.23 10.58
CA ALA A 48 -3.72 14.83 10.17
C ALA A 48 -4.05 14.64 8.68
N SER A 49 -5.01 15.41 8.16
CA SER A 49 -5.37 15.38 6.73
C SER A 49 -4.27 15.93 5.85
N CYS A 50 -3.63 17.04 6.22
CA CYS A 50 -2.46 17.59 5.52
C CYS A 50 -1.30 16.60 5.48
N SER A 51 -1.06 15.83 6.55
CA SER A 51 -0.04 14.78 6.56
C SER A 51 -0.33 13.68 5.54
N ASN A 52 -1.59 13.24 5.42
CA ASN A 52 -1.99 12.24 4.44
C ASN A 52 -1.91 12.79 3.00
N LEU A 53 -2.36 14.02 2.78
CA LEU A 53 -2.26 14.69 1.48
C LEU A 53 -0.79 14.81 1.03
N GLY A 54 0.11 15.22 1.93
CA GLY A 54 1.54 15.30 1.64
C GLY A 54 2.12 13.95 1.19
N ASN A 55 1.72 12.85 1.83
CA ASN A 55 2.13 11.50 1.43
C ASN A 55 1.70 11.17 -0.01
N TYR A 56 0.46 11.49 -0.39
CA TYR A 56 -0.05 11.22 -1.74
C TYR A 56 0.53 12.15 -2.80
N PHE A 57 0.64 13.46 -2.53
CA PHE A 57 1.25 14.42 -3.46
C PHE A 57 2.74 14.18 -3.69
N SER A 58 3.41 13.49 -2.76
CA SER A 58 4.81 13.11 -2.93
C SER A 58 5.02 12.07 -4.03
N GLY A 59 4.01 11.29 -4.43
CA GLY A 59 4.15 10.25 -5.47
C GLY A 59 4.60 10.80 -6.83
N PRO A 60 3.87 11.73 -7.45
CA PRO A 60 4.24 12.27 -8.77
C PRO A 60 5.54 13.09 -8.78
N ILE A 61 5.84 13.82 -7.70
CA ILE A 61 6.98 14.75 -7.61
C ILE A 61 8.23 14.05 -7.09
N ALA A 62 8.03 13.09 -6.18
CA ALA A 62 9.07 12.40 -5.46
C ALA A 62 8.79 10.87 -5.47
N GLY A 63 8.48 10.30 -6.64
CA GLY A 63 8.31 8.84 -6.80
C GLY A 63 9.58 8.06 -6.41
N CYS A 64 10.72 8.75 -6.36
CA CYS A 64 12.00 8.30 -5.81
C CYS A 64 12.16 8.52 -4.29
N ALA A 65 11.11 8.93 -3.57
CA ALA A 65 11.11 9.10 -2.13
C ALA A 65 10.68 7.82 -1.41
N CYS A 66 11.55 7.38 -0.52
CA CYS A 66 11.32 6.47 0.62
C CYS A 66 10.23 5.41 0.36
N TYR A 67 8.99 5.66 0.80
CA TYR A 67 7.89 4.70 0.70
C TYR A 67 7.60 4.28 -0.74
N GLN A 68 7.49 5.24 -1.65
CA GLN A 68 7.14 4.94 -3.05
C GLN A 68 8.25 4.14 -3.73
N THR A 69 9.51 4.48 -3.45
CA THR A 69 10.65 3.69 -3.95
C THR A 69 10.67 2.29 -3.38
N SER A 70 10.36 2.14 -2.08
CA SER A 70 10.26 0.82 -1.46
C SER A 70 9.20 -0.05 -2.14
N LEU A 71 8.05 0.53 -2.48
CA LEU A 71 6.93 -0.15 -3.11
C LEU A 71 7.26 -0.55 -4.57
N VAL A 72 7.75 0.39 -5.37
CA VAL A 72 8.08 0.16 -6.80
C VAL A 72 9.24 -0.80 -6.97
N THR A 73 10.27 -0.68 -6.13
CA THR A 73 11.44 -1.56 -6.20
C THR A 73 11.06 -2.99 -5.82
N ASN A 74 10.26 -3.17 -4.76
CA ASN A 74 9.79 -4.51 -4.40
C ASN A 74 8.82 -5.08 -5.44
N TYR A 75 7.97 -4.25 -6.05
CA TYR A 75 7.08 -4.68 -7.13
C TYR A 75 7.88 -5.30 -8.29
N GLY A 76 8.95 -4.64 -8.72
CA GLY A 76 9.79 -5.14 -9.81
C GLY A 76 10.74 -6.27 -9.42
N ASN A 77 11.20 -6.31 -8.18
CA ASN A 77 12.14 -7.34 -7.74
C ASN A 77 11.49 -8.71 -7.58
N TRP A 78 10.22 -8.76 -7.16
CA TRP A 78 9.54 -10.04 -6.92
C TRP A 78 8.91 -10.61 -8.20
N PRO A 79 9.07 -11.93 -8.45
CA PRO A 79 8.40 -12.63 -9.54
C PRO A 79 6.88 -12.43 -9.50
N ALA A 80 6.23 -12.48 -10.67
CA ALA A 80 4.79 -12.23 -10.82
C ALA A 80 3.93 -13.15 -9.93
N GLU A 81 4.44 -14.36 -9.65
CA GLU A 81 3.80 -15.35 -8.79
C GLU A 81 3.70 -14.88 -7.34
N TYR A 82 4.72 -14.20 -6.81
CA TYR A 82 4.81 -13.82 -5.39
C TYR A 82 4.73 -12.30 -5.17
N ARG A 83 4.36 -11.56 -6.21
CA ARG A 83 4.37 -10.10 -6.18
C ARG A 83 3.35 -9.56 -5.17
N SER A 84 2.19 -10.20 -5.03
CA SER A 84 1.13 -9.69 -4.16
C SER A 84 1.47 -9.85 -2.69
N ILE A 85 2.06 -10.97 -2.29
CA ILE A 85 2.49 -11.18 -0.90
C ILE A 85 3.66 -10.25 -0.54
N ALA A 86 4.60 -10.01 -1.46
CA ALA A 86 5.71 -9.09 -1.23
C ALA A 86 5.24 -7.64 -1.00
N ILE A 87 4.33 -7.17 -1.87
CA ILE A 87 3.70 -5.87 -1.71
C ILE A 87 2.84 -5.81 -0.44
N GLY A 88 2.03 -6.85 -0.19
CA GLY A 88 1.24 -6.98 1.04
C GLY A 88 2.09 -6.88 2.30
N MET A 89 3.21 -7.60 2.38
CA MET A 89 4.17 -7.51 3.49
C MET A 89 4.74 -6.09 3.64
N THR A 90 5.15 -5.46 2.55
CA THR A 90 5.71 -4.10 2.55
C THR A 90 4.70 -3.09 3.11
N VAL A 91 3.49 -3.06 2.55
CA VAL A 91 2.43 -2.13 2.96
C VAL A 91 1.86 -2.47 4.35
N SER A 92 1.90 -3.73 4.77
CA SER A 92 1.56 -4.14 6.13
C SER A 92 2.39 -3.41 7.18
N PHE A 93 3.71 -3.34 6.99
CA PHE A 93 4.59 -2.65 7.93
C PHE A 93 4.36 -1.14 7.99
N PHE A 94 3.91 -0.53 6.88
CA PHE A 94 3.46 0.87 6.89
C PHE A 94 2.27 1.09 7.85
N GLY A 95 1.28 0.20 7.87
CA GLY A 95 0.13 0.33 8.79
C GLY A 95 0.41 -0.12 10.22
N LEU A 96 1.31 -1.08 10.43
CA LEU A 96 1.68 -1.55 11.77
C LEU A 96 2.60 -0.54 12.50
N SER A 97 3.25 0.37 11.76
CA SER A 97 4.17 1.38 12.28
C SER A 97 3.61 2.17 13.49
N ALA A 98 2.33 2.57 13.44
CA ALA A 98 1.69 3.33 14.51
C ALA A 98 1.70 2.57 15.84
N PHE A 99 1.39 1.28 15.78
CA PHE A 99 1.43 0.37 16.93
C PHE A 99 2.88 0.19 17.43
N ILE A 100 3.83 -0.05 16.52
CA ILE A 100 5.25 -0.21 16.87
C ILE A 100 5.78 1.03 17.59
N PHE A 101 5.53 2.22 17.04
CA PHE A 101 5.99 3.48 17.61
C PHE A 101 5.23 3.86 18.88
N ALA A 102 3.93 3.53 19.00
CA ALA A 102 3.20 3.69 20.25
C ALA A 102 3.76 2.78 21.36
N PHE A 103 4.12 1.54 21.03
CA PHE A 103 4.79 0.63 21.95
C PHE A 103 6.15 1.19 22.39
N ILE A 104 6.98 1.65 21.46
CA ILE A 104 8.28 2.27 21.78
C ILE A 104 8.08 3.53 22.63
N GLY A 105 7.19 4.43 22.21
CA GLY A 105 6.92 5.69 22.90
C GLY A 105 6.45 5.47 24.33
N SER A 106 5.56 4.51 24.57
CA SER A 106 5.04 4.21 25.90
C SER A 106 6.03 3.53 26.84
N ASN A 107 6.96 2.72 26.32
CA ASN A 107 7.94 1.99 27.14
C ASN A 107 9.24 2.78 27.37
N PHE A 108 9.67 3.59 26.40
CA PHE A 108 10.98 4.24 26.42
C PHE A 108 10.92 5.77 26.53
N PHE A 109 9.82 6.39 26.10
CA PHE A 109 9.68 7.85 26.02
C PHE A 109 8.48 8.37 26.81
N ALA A 110 8.04 7.66 27.84
CA ALA A 110 6.94 8.09 28.70
C ALA A 110 7.37 8.13 30.17
N PHE A 111 7.04 9.23 30.85
CA PHE A 111 7.20 9.39 32.28
C PHE A 111 5.83 9.66 32.91
N ASN A 112 5.45 8.90 33.94
CA ASN A 112 4.12 8.96 34.56
C ASN A 112 2.95 8.88 33.55
N LYS A 113 3.08 8.03 32.51
CA LYS A 113 2.12 7.88 31.40
C LYS A 113 1.96 9.10 30.49
N ILE A 114 2.83 10.10 30.61
CA ILE A 114 2.88 11.27 29.73
C ILE A 114 4.07 11.08 28.78
N LEU A 115 3.83 11.24 27.48
CA LEU A 115 4.86 11.09 26.45
C LEU A 115 5.79 12.30 26.46
N LEU A 116 7.10 12.05 26.48
CA LEU A 116 8.14 13.05 26.28
C LEU A 116 8.25 13.37 24.78
N VAL A 117 7.34 14.23 24.30
CA VAL A 117 7.16 14.52 22.87
C VAL A 117 8.46 14.94 22.18
N SER A 118 9.27 15.81 22.81
CA SER A 118 10.52 16.29 22.22
C SER A 118 11.52 15.16 21.96
N ASP A 119 11.77 14.32 22.97
CA ASP A 119 12.73 13.22 22.88
C ASP A 119 12.24 12.16 21.90
N PHE A 120 10.94 11.87 21.93
CA PHE A 120 10.32 10.92 21.02
C PHE A 120 10.34 11.39 19.57
N LEU A 121 10.04 12.66 19.29
CA LEU A 121 10.13 13.21 17.93
C LEU A 121 11.57 13.26 17.43
N THR A 122 12.54 13.55 18.30
CA THR A 122 13.98 13.51 17.96
C THR A 122 14.41 12.07 17.63
N PHE A 123 13.96 11.09 18.41
CA PHE A 123 14.16 9.68 18.11
C PHE A 123 13.55 9.27 16.76
N LEU A 124 12.30 9.66 16.48
CA LEU A 124 11.66 9.35 15.20
C LEU A 124 12.40 9.99 14.02
N GLY A 125 12.78 11.26 14.11
CA GLY A 125 13.51 11.96 13.05
C GLY A 125 14.87 11.33 12.76
N THR A 126 15.63 10.98 13.81
CA THR A 126 16.93 10.31 13.67
C THR A 126 16.79 8.89 13.11
N LEU A 127 15.79 8.13 13.57
CA LEU A 127 15.51 6.78 13.05
C LEU A 127 15.11 6.82 11.57
N CYS A 128 14.23 7.73 11.17
CA CYS A 128 13.84 7.89 9.77
C CYS A 128 15.05 8.22 8.89
N LEU A 129 15.94 9.11 9.34
CA LEU A 129 17.16 9.40 8.60
C LEU A 129 18.04 8.16 8.45
N ILE A 130 18.28 7.41 9.53
CA ILE A 130 19.11 6.20 9.51
C ILE A 130 18.53 5.16 8.55
N ILE A 131 17.24 4.83 8.69
CA ILE A 131 16.58 3.83 7.84
C ILE A 131 16.71 4.21 6.36
N ASN A 132 16.46 5.48 6.02
CA ASN A 132 16.53 5.92 4.63
C ASN A 132 17.97 5.98 4.09
N LEU A 133 18.98 6.27 4.91
CA LEU A 133 20.38 6.15 4.50
C LEU A 133 20.79 4.70 4.19
N PHE A 134 20.35 3.74 5.01
CA PHE A 134 20.58 2.32 4.73
C PHE A 134 19.80 1.85 3.49
N ALA A 135 18.58 2.35 3.31
CA ALA A 135 17.74 2.00 2.16
C ALA A 135 18.40 2.36 0.82
N VAL A 136 19.12 3.49 0.73
CA VAL A 136 19.87 3.88 -0.48
C VAL A 136 20.85 2.78 -0.92
N VAL A 137 21.44 2.06 0.03
CA VAL A 137 22.44 1.02 -0.26
C VAL A 137 21.80 -0.34 -0.52
N LEU A 138 20.74 -0.67 0.23
CA LEU A 138 20.17 -2.01 0.27
C LEU A 138 18.99 -2.21 -0.69
N LEU A 139 18.23 -1.15 -0.99
CA LEU A 139 17.04 -1.19 -1.82
C LEU A 139 17.43 -0.89 -3.27
N LYS A 140 17.93 -1.92 -3.97
CA LYS A 140 18.34 -1.82 -5.37
C LYS A 140 17.37 -2.60 -6.28
N PRO A 141 17.03 -2.06 -7.46
CA PRO A 141 16.41 -2.87 -8.51
C PRO A 141 17.34 -4.03 -8.84
N LEU A 142 16.82 -5.25 -8.80
CA LEU A 142 17.54 -6.44 -9.18
C LEU A 142 17.35 -6.66 -10.69
N PRO A 143 18.40 -7.09 -11.42
CA PRO A 143 18.26 -7.45 -12.81
C PRO A 143 17.28 -8.62 -12.90
N ILE A 144 16.19 -8.42 -13.64
CA ILE A 144 15.28 -9.49 -14.02
C ILE A 144 16.06 -10.30 -15.06
N ASP A 145 16.43 -11.53 -14.72
CA ASP A 145 16.86 -12.49 -15.74
C ASP A 145 15.63 -12.67 -16.64
N ALA A 146 15.64 -12.05 -17.82
CA ALA A 146 14.56 -12.20 -18.79
C ALA A 146 14.59 -13.66 -19.28
N THR A 147 13.94 -14.55 -18.54
CA THR A 147 13.47 -15.81 -19.11
C THR A 147 12.37 -15.41 -20.08
N GLU A 148 12.54 -15.79 -21.33
CA GLU A 148 11.78 -15.41 -22.53
C GLU A 148 10.26 -15.70 -22.48
N GLU A 149 9.69 -16.05 -21.33
CA GLU A 149 8.29 -16.47 -21.16
C GLU A 149 7.28 -15.31 -20.96
N GLU A 150 7.69 -14.07 -20.68
CA GLU A 150 6.75 -12.93 -20.51
C GLU A 150 6.51 -12.12 -21.81
N MET A 151 7.04 -12.56 -22.96
CA MET A 151 6.83 -11.92 -24.27
C MET A 151 6.03 -12.80 -25.26
N GLU A 152 5.16 -13.69 -24.79
CA GLU A 152 4.12 -14.25 -25.67
C GLU A 152 2.90 -13.33 -25.70
N PRO A 153 2.62 -12.61 -26.81
CA PRO A 153 1.27 -12.13 -27.04
C PRO A 153 0.38 -13.37 -27.21
N LEU A 154 -0.73 -13.41 -26.46
CA LEU A 154 -1.84 -14.35 -26.64
C LEU A 154 -2.37 -14.29 -28.09
N LEU A 155 -1.70 -14.96 -29.01
CA LEU A 155 -2.18 -15.29 -30.36
C LEU A 155 -2.59 -16.75 -30.35
N HIS A 156 -3.77 -17.02 -29.79
CA HIS A 156 -4.52 -18.20 -30.20
C HIS A 156 -5.10 -17.94 -31.58
N ASP A 157 -4.49 -18.47 -32.63
CA ASP A 157 -5.00 -19.61 -33.43
C ASP A 157 -4.18 -19.76 -34.73
N GLY A 158 -3.67 -20.96 -34.99
CA GLY A 158 -3.14 -21.36 -36.30
C GLY A 158 -1.66 -21.77 -36.32
N ASP A 159 -1.44 -23.08 -36.15
CA ASP A 159 -0.37 -23.91 -36.71
C ASP A 159 0.87 -23.21 -37.31
N ILE A 160 2.04 -23.41 -36.68
CA ILE A 160 3.27 -23.96 -37.27
C ILE A 160 4.30 -24.11 -36.11
N GLU A 161 4.57 -25.35 -35.72
CA GLU A 161 5.79 -25.70 -34.99
C GLU A 161 6.99 -25.50 -35.92
N THR A 162 7.99 -24.71 -35.53
CA THR A 162 9.41 -24.97 -35.86
C THR A 162 10.32 -24.05 -35.03
N GLU A 163 11.03 -24.69 -34.11
CA GLU A 163 12.08 -24.14 -33.27
C GLU A 163 13.34 -23.87 -34.14
N TYR A 164 13.69 -22.60 -34.38
CA TYR A 164 14.98 -22.21 -34.97
C TYR A 164 15.48 -20.88 -34.39
N THR A 165 16.77 -20.83 -34.07
CA THR A 165 17.49 -19.69 -33.48
C THR A 165 17.78 -18.59 -34.51
N THR A 166 17.55 -17.33 -34.11
CA THR A 166 17.54 -16.10 -34.93
C THR A 166 18.85 -15.77 -35.66
N GLU A 167 19.99 -16.30 -35.22
CA GLU A 167 21.31 -15.97 -35.79
C GLU A 167 21.55 -16.51 -37.20
N GLU A 168 20.82 -17.54 -37.66
CA GLU A 168 21.07 -18.16 -38.97
C GLU A 168 20.34 -17.44 -40.14
N TYR A 169 19.33 -16.60 -39.85
CA TYR A 169 18.51 -15.92 -40.86
C TYR A 169 19.08 -14.58 -41.35
N GLU A 170 19.80 -13.82 -40.50
CA GLU A 170 20.37 -12.51 -40.88
C GLU A 170 21.39 -12.62 -42.03
N GLN A 171 22.03 -13.78 -42.18
CA GLN A 171 23.07 -13.97 -43.20
C GLN A 171 22.50 -14.23 -44.62
N TYR A 172 21.21 -14.56 -44.75
CA TYR A 172 20.59 -14.96 -46.03
C TYR A 172 19.32 -14.17 -46.40
N ALA A 173 18.92 -13.19 -45.61
CA ALA A 173 17.74 -12.38 -45.87
C ALA A 173 17.92 -11.51 -47.14
N SER A 174 16.91 -11.52 -48.02
CA SER A 174 16.87 -10.62 -49.18
C SER A 174 16.65 -9.17 -48.70
N PRO A 175 17.05 -8.13 -49.47
CA PRO A 175 16.89 -6.73 -49.08
C PRO A 175 15.45 -6.37 -48.67
N VAL A 176 14.47 -7.00 -49.31
CA VAL A 176 13.03 -6.79 -49.02
C VAL A 176 12.62 -7.35 -47.66
N ILE A 177 13.25 -8.46 -47.24
CA ILE A 177 13.00 -9.09 -45.93
C ILE A 177 13.72 -8.30 -44.83
N GLN A 178 14.90 -7.72 -45.14
CA GLN A 178 15.61 -6.83 -44.22
C GLN A 178 14.79 -5.56 -43.93
N ASP A 179 14.17 -4.94 -44.94
CA ASP A 179 13.29 -3.77 -44.74
C ASP A 179 12.05 -4.13 -43.90
N GLU A 180 11.46 -5.33 -44.09
CA GLU A 180 10.37 -5.83 -43.23
C GLU A 180 10.84 -6.16 -41.81
N LEU A 181 12.04 -6.73 -41.64
CA LEU A 181 12.64 -7.00 -40.33
C LEU A 181 12.97 -5.70 -39.59
N ASP A 182 13.53 -4.72 -40.29
CA ASP A 182 13.85 -3.39 -39.75
C ASP A 182 12.56 -2.64 -39.43
N LEU A 183 11.49 -2.78 -40.22
CA LEU A 183 10.16 -2.25 -39.89
C LEU A 183 9.55 -2.96 -38.68
N VAL A 184 9.69 -4.28 -38.54
CA VAL A 184 9.26 -5.02 -37.34
C VAL A 184 10.14 -4.66 -36.15
N HIS A 185 11.43 -4.41 -36.34
CA HIS A 185 12.35 -4.04 -35.28
C HIS A 185 12.11 -2.60 -34.83
N GLU A 186 11.89 -1.68 -35.77
CA GLU A 186 11.47 -0.29 -35.54
C GLU A 186 10.04 -0.23 -34.99
N HIS A 187 9.16 -1.19 -35.32
CA HIS A 187 7.85 -1.33 -34.68
C HIS A 187 7.95 -1.96 -33.28
N SER A 188 8.91 -2.87 -33.03
CA SER A 188 9.15 -3.48 -31.71
C SER A 188 9.89 -2.54 -30.75
N ILE A 189 10.72 -1.63 -31.28
CA ILE A 189 11.35 -0.51 -30.56
C ILE A 189 10.36 0.66 -30.46
N GLY A 190 9.47 0.81 -31.46
CA GLY A 190 8.38 1.80 -31.53
C GLY A 190 7.14 1.44 -30.70
N ILE A 191 7.04 0.20 -30.22
CA ILE A 191 6.34 -0.12 -28.97
C ILE A 191 7.27 0.27 -27.82
N GLU A 192 7.66 1.55 -27.77
CA GLU A 192 7.73 2.20 -26.48
C GLU A 192 6.35 1.97 -25.88
N LEU A 193 6.26 1.04 -24.93
CA LEU A 193 5.16 0.85 -23.98
C LEU A 193 4.29 2.10 -23.98
N GLU A 194 3.21 2.03 -24.76
CA GLU A 194 2.36 3.17 -25.05
C GLU A 194 2.11 3.83 -23.69
N GLU A 195 2.51 5.09 -23.54
CA GLU A 195 2.38 5.82 -22.29
C GLU A 195 0.89 5.98 -21.97
N ILE A 196 0.24 4.93 -21.48
CA ILE A 196 -1.17 4.96 -21.09
C ILE A 196 -1.20 5.81 -19.83
N SER A 197 -1.36 7.11 -20.06
CA SER A 197 -1.75 8.07 -19.06
C SER A 197 -2.98 7.49 -18.35
N CYS A 198 -2.91 7.35 -17.04
CA CYS A 198 -4.00 6.80 -16.23
C CYS A 198 -5.35 7.50 -16.55
N PHE A 199 -5.32 8.78 -16.91
CA PHE A 199 -6.48 9.57 -17.30
C PHE A 199 -7.24 9.07 -18.54
N ARG A 200 -6.64 8.22 -19.38
CA ARG A 200 -7.28 7.65 -20.58
C ARG A 200 -7.84 6.24 -20.35
N SER A 201 -7.50 5.58 -19.24
CA SER A 201 -7.85 4.18 -18.99
C SER A 201 -9.07 4.04 -18.09
N MET A 202 -10.07 3.27 -18.53
CA MET A 202 -11.23 2.91 -17.69
C MET A 202 -10.80 2.20 -16.40
N ASN A 203 -9.73 1.40 -16.48
CA ASN A 203 -9.18 0.70 -15.33
C ASN A 203 -8.66 1.68 -14.27
N ALA A 204 -8.07 2.82 -14.68
CA ALA A 204 -7.63 3.85 -13.72
C ALA A 204 -8.81 4.43 -12.94
N TYR A 205 -9.92 4.73 -13.63
CA TYR A 205 -11.12 5.26 -12.97
C TYR A 205 -11.74 4.23 -12.02
N PHE A 206 -11.73 2.94 -12.37
CA PHE A 206 -12.13 1.88 -11.45
C PHE A 206 -11.26 1.86 -10.18
N LEU A 207 -9.93 1.89 -10.33
CA LEU A 207 -9.01 1.94 -9.18
C LEU A 207 -9.19 3.22 -8.36
N ALA A 208 -9.36 4.37 -9.01
CA ALA A 208 -9.58 5.65 -8.35
C ALA A 208 -10.91 5.69 -7.58
N LEU A 209 -11.99 5.15 -8.14
CA LEU A 209 -13.28 5.05 -7.45
C LEU A 209 -13.20 4.08 -6.27
N ASN A 210 -12.49 2.95 -6.42
CA ASN A 210 -12.24 2.03 -5.33
C ASN A 210 -11.47 2.71 -4.20
N MET A 211 -10.39 3.43 -4.52
CA MET A 211 -9.63 4.23 -3.56
C MET A 211 -10.51 5.31 -2.90
N LEU A 212 -11.29 6.07 -3.67
CA LEU A 212 -12.15 7.12 -3.14
C LEU A 212 -13.17 6.58 -2.13
N PHE A 213 -13.89 5.51 -2.47
CA PHE A 213 -14.95 4.99 -1.60
C PHE A 213 -14.45 4.04 -0.53
N VAL A 214 -13.46 3.19 -0.79
CA VAL A 214 -12.97 2.23 0.19
C VAL A 214 -11.89 2.87 1.07
N VAL A 215 -10.84 3.43 0.49
CA VAL A 215 -9.79 4.10 1.28
C VAL A 215 -10.31 5.39 1.90
N GLY A 216 -11.14 6.17 1.21
CA GLY A 216 -11.74 7.38 1.77
C GLY A 216 -12.60 7.10 3.00
N VAL A 217 -13.50 6.12 2.94
CA VAL A 217 -14.32 5.72 4.11
C VAL A 217 -13.45 5.12 5.21
N GLY A 218 -12.46 4.29 4.88
CA GLY A 218 -11.53 3.73 5.87
C GLY A 218 -10.69 4.80 6.58
N LEU A 219 -10.24 5.83 5.86
CA LEU A 219 -9.54 6.99 6.44
C LEU A 219 -10.48 7.81 7.33
N MET A 220 -11.71 8.08 6.87
CA MET A 220 -12.72 8.75 7.69
C MET A 220 -12.96 8.00 9.00
N TYR A 221 -13.16 6.68 8.93
CA TYR A 221 -13.37 5.86 10.12
C TYR A 221 -12.16 5.87 11.04
N THR A 222 -10.95 5.67 10.51
CA THR A 222 -9.69 5.66 11.30
C THR A 222 -9.46 6.99 12.02
N ASN A 223 -9.69 8.11 11.33
CA ASN A 223 -9.48 9.44 11.89
C ASN A 223 -10.55 9.84 12.91
N ASN A 224 -11.75 9.23 12.85
CA ASN A 224 -12.89 9.60 13.69
C ASN A 224 -13.34 8.49 14.66
N VAL A 225 -12.66 7.33 14.71
CA VAL A 225 -13.07 6.18 15.54
C VAL A 225 -13.22 6.56 17.01
N GLY A 226 -12.36 7.47 17.50
CA GLY A 226 -12.46 7.98 18.87
C GLY A 226 -13.77 8.73 19.14
N ALA A 227 -14.21 9.55 18.20
CA ALA A 227 -15.47 10.29 18.29
C ALA A 227 -16.69 9.36 18.12
N ILE A 228 -16.59 8.37 17.22
CA ILE A 228 -17.64 7.35 17.03
C ILE A 228 -17.87 6.58 18.34
N VAL A 229 -16.80 6.15 19.02
CA VAL A 229 -16.90 5.49 20.33
C VAL A 229 -17.61 6.38 21.35
N ILE A 230 -17.24 7.67 21.44
CA ILE A 230 -17.88 8.60 22.38
C ILE A 230 -19.38 8.76 22.07
N SER A 231 -19.76 8.83 20.79
CA SER A 231 -21.18 9.01 20.41
C SER A 231 -22.09 7.83 20.76
N LEU A 232 -21.52 6.65 21.06
CA LEU A 232 -22.26 5.45 21.45
C LEU A 232 -22.23 5.20 22.96
N LEU A 233 -21.54 6.06 23.73
CA LEU A 233 -21.48 5.97 25.19
C LEU A 233 -22.57 6.82 25.84
N PRO A 234 -22.99 6.50 27.08
CA PRO A 234 -23.96 7.29 27.83
C PRO A 234 -23.58 8.78 27.95
N ASP A 235 -24.60 9.65 27.98
CA ASP A 235 -24.44 11.09 28.10
C ASP A 235 -23.58 11.48 29.32
N GLY A 236 -22.58 12.34 29.09
CA GLY A 236 -21.65 12.83 30.12
C GLY A 236 -20.28 12.17 30.12
N MET A 237 -20.09 11.08 29.36
CA MET A 237 -18.77 10.51 29.13
C MET A 237 -17.97 11.36 28.13
N THR A 238 -16.71 11.60 28.45
CA THR A 238 -15.77 12.43 27.70
C THR A 238 -14.53 11.61 27.31
N SER A 239 -13.69 12.18 26.44
CA SER A 239 -12.38 11.61 26.09
C SER A 239 -11.41 11.51 27.26
N LYS A 240 -11.72 12.11 28.41
CA LYS A 240 -10.89 12.05 29.63
C LYS A 240 -11.20 10.84 30.49
N ASP A 241 -12.36 10.22 30.31
CA ASP A 241 -12.79 9.11 31.14
C ASP A 241 -11.95 7.86 30.87
N PRO A 242 -11.46 7.16 31.92
CA PRO A 242 -10.59 5.99 31.75
C PRO A 242 -11.22 4.89 30.89
N LEU A 243 -12.53 4.67 31.03
CA LEU A 243 -13.28 3.69 30.24
C LEU A 243 -13.35 4.09 28.75
N THR A 244 -13.68 5.35 28.45
CA THR A 244 -13.69 5.88 27.08
C THR A 244 -12.32 5.71 26.43
N GLN A 245 -11.25 6.07 27.13
CA GLN A 245 -9.88 5.93 26.61
C GLN A 245 -9.51 4.47 26.36
N ALA A 246 -9.92 3.55 27.24
CA ALA A 246 -9.68 2.12 27.06
C ALA A 246 -10.39 1.59 25.81
N LEU A 247 -11.66 1.95 25.60
CA LEU A 247 -12.43 1.56 24.41
C LEU A 247 -11.83 2.15 23.13
N GLN A 248 -11.52 3.44 23.11
CA GLN A 248 -10.88 4.08 21.95
C GLN A 248 -9.55 3.40 21.58
N LYS A 249 -8.70 3.12 22.57
CA LYS A 249 -7.44 2.39 22.36
C LYS A 249 -7.68 0.97 21.83
N SER A 250 -8.71 0.29 22.32
CA SER A 250 -9.10 -1.04 21.84
C SER A 250 -9.44 -1.01 20.35
N HIS A 251 -10.31 -0.09 19.92
CA HIS A 251 -10.68 0.04 18.50
C HIS A 251 -9.50 0.42 17.60
N VAL A 252 -8.65 1.36 18.02
CA VAL A 252 -7.43 1.74 17.27
C VAL A 252 -6.49 0.54 17.12
N SER A 253 -6.33 -0.25 18.18
CA SER A 253 -5.50 -1.46 18.16
C SER A 253 -6.07 -2.52 17.21
N ILE A 254 -7.37 -2.81 17.29
CA ILE A 254 -8.03 -3.79 16.42
C ILE A 254 -7.92 -3.36 14.97
N LEU A 255 -8.21 -2.09 14.65
CA LEU A 255 -8.09 -1.57 13.30
C LEU A 255 -6.69 -1.78 12.73
N SER A 256 -5.65 -1.51 13.53
CA SER A 256 -4.25 -1.67 13.12
C SER A 256 -3.86 -3.14 12.89
N LEU A 257 -4.14 -4.03 13.85
CA LEU A 257 -3.78 -5.45 13.75
C LEU A 257 -4.59 -6.18 12.67
N THR A 258 -5.90 -5.92 12.59
CA THR A 258 -6.77 -6.53 11.59
C THR A 258 -6.39 -6.05 10.19
N SER A 259 -6.09 -4.75 10.00
CA SER A 259 -5.65 -4.25 8.69
C SER A 259 -4.28 -4.82 8.29
N PHE A 260 -3.35 -4.94 9.23
CA PHE A 260 -2.06 -5.61 9.02
C PHE A 260 -2.24 -7.07 8.57
N GLY A 261 -3.10 -7.83 9.26
CA GLY A 261 -3.40 -9.21 8.91
C GLY A 261 -4.10 -9.33 7.55
N ALA A 262 -5.07 -8.45 7.28
CA ALA A 262 -5.80 -8.42 6.01
C ALA A 262 -4.88 -8.13 4.81
N ARG A 263 -3.88 -7.26 4.97
CA ARG A 263 -2.89 -6.97 3.92
C ARG A 263 -2.05 -8.20 3.56
N ILE A 264 -1.53 -8.90 4.57
CA ILE A 264 -0.76 -10.14 4.34
C ILE A 264 -1.66 -11.22 3.74
N ALA A 265 -2.86 -11.41 4.29
CA ALA A 265 -3.81 -12.42 3.82
C ALA A 265 -4.25 -12.16 2.38
N THR A 266 -4.62 -10.92 2.03
CA THR A 266 -5.01 -10.57 0.67
C THR A 266 -3.85 -10.74 -0.30
N GLY A 267 -2.63 -10.35 0.06
CA GLY A 267 -1.45 -10.59 -0.79
C GLY A 267 -1.24 -12.08 -1.06
N PHE A 268 -1.20 -12.90 -0.01
CA PHE A 268 -1.01 -14.34 -0.13
C PHE A 268 -2.15 -15.03 -0.91
N LEU A 269 -3.40 -14.71 -0.61
CA LEU A 269 -4.56 -15.30 -1.27
C LEU A 269 -4.69 -14.84 -2.73
N ALA A 270 -4.33 -13.59 -3.04
CA ALA A 270 -4.32 -13.09 -4.42
C ALA A 270 -3.32 -13.84 -5.30
N ASP A 271 -2.12 -14.11 -4.78
CA ASP A 271 -1.13 -14.91 -5.50
C ASP A 271 -1.58 -16.35 -5.68
N ILE A 272 -2.14 -17.00 -4.65
CA ILE A 272 -2.69 -18.36 -4.77
C ILE A 272 -3.83 -18.40 -5.80
N CYS A 273 -4.74 -17.44 -5.74
CA CYS A 273 -5.90 -17.40 -6.63
C CYS A 273 -5.49 -17.16 -8.09
N ALA A 274 -4.52 -16.30 -8.33
CA ALA A 274 -3.97 -16.08 -9.66
C ALA A 274 -3.26 -17.33 -10.19
N GLN A 275 -2.35 -17.93 -9.40
CA GLN A 275 -1.56 -19.08 -9.86
C GLN A 275 -2.37 -20.36 -10.02
N ARG A 276 -3.20 -20.71 -9.02
CA ARG A 276 -3.85 -22.04 -8.97
C ARG A 276 -5.20 -22.07 -9.66
N TYR A 277 -5.90 -20.94 -9.70
CA TYR A 277 -7.28 -20.86 -10.18
C TYR A 277 -7.45 -19.89 -11.36
N ASN A 278 -6.37 -19.27 -11.84
CA ASN A 278 -6.38 -18.27 -12.90
C ASN A 278 -7.41 -17.13 -12.67
N ILE A 279 -7.59 -16.77 -11.39
CA ILE A 279 -8.51 -15.70 -10.98
C ILE A 279 -7.78 -14.36 -11.05
N GLN A 280 -8.37 -13.41 -11.79
CA GLN A 280 -7.84 -12.05 -11.90
C GLN A 280 -7.77 -11.35 -10.53
N ARG A 281 -6.66 -10.65 -10.26
CA ARG A 281 -6.44 -9.94 -9.00
C ARG A 281 -7.46 -8.83 -8.74
N THR A 282 -8.13 -8.32 -9.79
CA THR A 282 -9.23 -7.36 -9.72
C THR A 282 -10.36 -7.82 -8.79
N VAL A 283 -10.59 -9.14 -8.67
CA VAL A 283 -11.62 -9.70 -7.78
C VAL A 283 -11.37 -9.32 -6.32
N TRP A 284 -10.11 -9.14 -5.90
CA TRP A 284 -9.78 -8.71 -4.54
C TRP A 284 -10.12 -7.24 -4.27
N ALA A 285 -10.15 -6.39 -5.30
CA ALA A 285 -10.67 -5.03 -5.18
C ALA A 285 -12.20 -5.04 -4.95
N ILE A 286 -12.93 -5.91 -5.63
CA ILE A 286 -14.38 -6.12 -5.42
C ILE A 286 -14.64 -6.68 -4.03
N PHE A 287 -13.86 -7.67 -3.60
CA PHE A 287 -13.91 -8.23 -2.25
C PHE A 287 -13.76 -7.13 -1.18
N SER A 288 -12.75 -6.27 -1.32
CA SER A 288 -12.53 -5.16 -0.38
C SER A 288 -13.72 -4.18 -0.33
N ALA A 289 -14.30 -3.84 -1.48
CA ALA A 289 -15.48 -2.99 -1.56
C ALA A 289 -16.73 -3.65 -0.94
N GLY A 290 -16.87 -4.97 -1.09
CA GLY A 290 -17.93 -5.76 -0.46
C GLY A 290 -17.86 -5.73 1.07
N PHE A 291 -16.66 -5.95 1.65
CA PHE A 291 -16.45 -5.82 3.09
C PHE A 291 -16.70 -4.41 3.60
N MET A 292 -16.27 -3.39 2.86
CA MET A 292 -16.54 -2.00 3.22
C MET A 292 -18.04 -1.72 3.25
N THR A 293 -18.75 -2.16 2.21
CA THR A 293 -20.20 -2.00 2.11
C THR A 293 -20.92 -2.71 3.26
N LEU A 294 -20.55 -3.95 3.57
CA LEU A 294 -21.11 -4.69 4.68
C LEU A 294 -20.85 -3.99 6.03
N GLY A 295 -19.63 -3.48 6.25
CA GLY A 295 -19.28 -2.70 7.43
C GLY A 295 -20.16 -1.45 7.58
N CYS A 296 -20.34 -0.69 6.50
CA CYS A 296 -21.22 0.48 6.48
C CYS A 296 -22.69 0.13 6.74
N LEU A 297 -23.19 -0.97 6.16
CA LEU A 297 -24.57 -1.42 6.37
C LEU A 297 -24.84 -1.83 7.81
N ILE A 298 -23.92 -2.58 8.43
CA ILE A 298 -24.03 -2.94 9.86
C ILE A 298 -23.97 -1.69 10.73
N ALA A 299 -23.13 -0.72 10.37
CA ALA A 299 -22.99 0.53 11.12
C ALA A 299 -24.30 1.33 11.26
N LEU A 300 -25.25 1.18 10.33
CA LEU A 300 -26.56 1.83 10.40
C LEU A 300 -27.42 1.37 11.58
N TYR A 301 -27.15 0.18 12.13
CA TYR A 301 -27.97 -0.44 13.16
C TYR A 301 -27.28 -0.50 14.53
N ILE A 302 -26.05 0.03 14.64
CA ILE A 302 -25.32 0.03 15.91
C ILE A 302 -25.99 0.99 16.89
N SER A 303 -26.30 0.46 18.08
CA SER A 303 -26.81 1.27 19.20
C SER A 303 -25.90 1.21 20.44
N ASN A 304 -24.94 0.27 20.47
CA ASN A 304 -24.04 0.05 21.61
C ASN A 304 -22.58 -0.02 21.14
N VAL A 305 -21.65 0.31 22.02
CA VAL A 305 -20.22 0.26 21.72
C VAL A 305 -19.70 -1.15 21.45
N ASP A 306 -20.32 -2.18 22.04
CA ASP A 306 -19.88 -3.58 21.86
C ASP A 306 -20.11 -4.08 20.41
N ASP A 307 -21.20 -3.64 19.77
CA ASP A 307 -21.50 -4.01 18.38
C ASP A 307 -20.55 -3.31 17.37
N LEU A 308 -19.91 -2.21 17.79
CA LEU A 308 -18.96 -1.45 16.96
C LEU A 308 -17.69 -2.24 16.62
N TYR A 309 -17.33 -3.25 17.42
CA TYR A 309 -16.16 -4.08 17.14
C TYR A 309 -16.29 -4.83 15.81
N ALA A 310 -17.48 -5.34 15.48
CA ALA A 310 -17.72 -6.03 14.22
C ALA A 310 -17.50 -5.10 13.02
N VAL A 311 -18.01 -3.87 13.09
CA VAL A 311 -17.80 -2.84 12.05
C VAL A 311 -16.34 -2.45 11.94
N THR A 312 -15.64 -2.30 13.07
CA THR A 312 -14.20 -1.99 13.09
C THR A 312 -13.41 -3.07 12.33
N VAL A 313 -13.69 -4.34 12.57
CA VAL A 313 -13.03 -5.47 11.92
C VAL A 313 -13.32 -5.48 10.41
N LEU A 314 -14.58 -5.31 10.00
CA LEU A 314 -14.95 -5.32 8.58
C LEU A 314 -14.31 -4.16 7.80
N ILE A 315 -14.34 -2.95 8.36
CA ILE A 315 -13.70 -1.78 7.76
C ILE A 315 -12.18 -1.98 7.70
N ALA A 316 -11.56 -2.54 8.75
CA ALA A 316 -10.12 -2.80 8.77
C ALA A 316 -9.69 -3.84 7.73
N ILE A 317 -10.50 -4.90 7.52
CA ILE A 317 -10.28 -5.90 6.47
C ILE A 317 -10.34 -5.23 5.10
N ALA A 318 -11.45 -4.53 4.80
CA ALA A 318 -11.61 -3.84 3.54
C ALA A 318 -10.47 -2.87 3.25
N TYR A 319 -10.18 -1.98 4.22
CA TYR A 319 -9.11 -1.00 4.12
C TYR A 319 -7.74 -1.66 3.90
N GLY A 320 -7.43 -2.72 4.65
CA GLY A 320 -6.18 -3.46 4.51
C GLY A 320 -6.04 -4.12 3.13
N SER A 321 -7.07 -4.84 2.70
CA SER A 321 -7.10 -5.50 1.39
C SER A 321 -6.89 -4.52 0.24
N THR A 322 -7.56 -3.36 0.28
CA THR A 322 -7.42 -2.31 -0.75
C THR A 322 -5.98 -1.80 -0.87
N TRP A 323 -5.33 -1.53 0.26
CA TRP A 323 -3.93 -1.08 0.28
C TRP A 323 -2.93 -2.12 -0.25
N THR A 324 -3.31 -3.40 -0.33
CA THR A 324 -2.50 -4.44 -0.94
C THR A 324 -2.79 -4.59 -2.42
N VAL A 325 -4.07 -4.69 -2.80
CA VAL A 325 -4.47 -5.02 -4.17
C VAL A 325 -4.26 -3.88 -5.16
N ILE A 326 -4.56 -2.63 -4.79
CA ILE A 326 -4.52 -1.53 -5.77
C ILE A 326 -3.11 -1.22 -6.28
N PRO A 327 -2.04 -1.17 -5.46
CA PRO A 327 -0.69 -1.02 -6.00
C PRO A 327 -0.34 -2.12 -7.00
N ILE A 328 -0.77 -3.37 -6.74
CA ILE A 328 -0.51 -4.49 -7.64
C ILE A 328 -1.20 -4.27 -8.98
N LEU A 329 -2.49 -3.88 -8.95
CA LEU A 329 -3.27 -3.59 -10.15
C LEU A 329 -2.73 -2.38 -10.92
N VAL A 330 -2.22 -1.35 -10.24
CA VAL A 330 -1.52 -0.23 -10.90
C VAL A 330 -0.32 -0.74 -11.68
N GLY A 331 0.48 -1.62 -11.09
CA GLY A 331 1.61 -2.23 -11.79
C GLY A 331 1.20 -3.15 -12.94
N GLU A 332 0.13 -3.94 -12.77
CA GLU A 332 -0.38 -4.83 -13.84
C GLU A 332 -0.99 -4.04 -15.01
N TYR A 333 -1.68 -2.92 -14.75
CA TYR A 333 -2.38 -2.14 -15.79
C TYR A 333 -1.50 -1.10 -16.48
N PHE A 334 -0.51 -0.54 -15.78
CA PHE A 334 0.29 0.58 -16.28
C PHE A 334 1.79 0.31 -16.31
N GLY A 335 2.21 -0.89 -15.91
CA GLY A 335 3.62 -1.30 -15.88
C GLY A 335 4.43 -0.62 -14.77
N GLN A 336 5.67 -1.09 -14.62
CA GLN A 336 6.56 -0.62 -13.55
C GLN A 336 7.13 0.78 -13.83
N LYS A 337 7.41 1.13 -15.09
CA LYS A 337 8.10 2.39 -15.48
C LYS A 337 7.39 3.65 -14.98
N ASN A 338 6.05 3.65 -15.03
CA ASN A 338 5.21 4.77 -14.58
C ASN A 338 4.44 4.47 -13.29
N PHE A 339 4.80 3.40 -12.56
CA PHE A 339 4.09 2.97 -11.36
C PHE A 339 3.89 4.12 -10.36
N SER A 340 4.97 4.79 -9.93
CA SER A 340 4.89 5.86 -8.92
C SER A 340 4.10 7.09 -9.37
N LYS A 341 3.98 7.32 -10.67
CA LYS A 341 3.22 8.45 -11.23
C LYS A 341 1.72 8.16 -11.26
N ASN A 342 1.36 6.90 -11.53
CA ASN A 342 -0.02 6.45 -11.65
C ASN A 342 -0.66 6.07 -10.32
N TRP A 343 0.16 5.67 -9.34
CA TRP A 343 -0.24 5.36 -7.95
C TRP A 343 -0.52 6.63 -7.12
#